data_AF-X1CXA3-F1
#
_entry.id   AF-X1CXA3-F1
#
_cell.length_a   1.000
_cell.length_b   1.000
_cell.length_c   1.000
_cell.angle_alpha   90.00
_cell.angle_beta   90.00
_cell.angle_gamma   90.00
#
_symmetry.space_group_name_H-M   'P 1'
#
loop_
_entity.id
_entity.type
_entity.pdbx_description
1 polymer ?
#
loop_
_entity_poly.entity_id
_entity_poly.type
_entity_poly.pdbx_seq_one_letter_code
_entity_poly.pdbx_strand_id
1 'polypeptide(L)' 'IEEKIVSGYKVIDDTMLAGMDMPGPFGAGKRNYEKWTIMLEELAETTKINYFKPCEMMKSGAFLKLRK' A
#
# COMPACT_ATOMS: atom_id res chain seq x y z
N ILE A 1 6.21 -4.23 -3.55
CA ILE A 1 7.24 -3.19 -3.83
C ILE A 1 8.42 -3.36 -2.89
N GLU A 2 8.17 -3.41 -1.58
CA GLU A 2 9.20 -3.65 -0.55
C GLU A 2 10.01 -4.93 -0.79
N GLU A 3 9.33 -6.01 -1.15
CA GLU A 3 9.93 -7.29 -1.53
C GLU A 3 10.60 -7.29 -2.92
N LYS A 4 10.68 -6.13 -3.59
CA LYS A 4 11.29 -5.95 -4.93
C LYS A 4 10.70 -6.79 -6.07
N ILE A 5 9.49 -7.36 -5.87
CA ILE A 5 8.75 -8.09 -6.92
C ILE A 5 8.39 -7.18 -8.11
N VAL A 6 8.11 -5.91 -7.84
CA VAL A 6 7.75 -4.91 -8.85
C VAL A 6 8.59 -3.65 -8.66
N SER A 7 8.93 -2.99 -9.77
CA SER A 7 9.83 -1.83 -9.81
C SER A 7 9.20 -0.52 -9.34
N GLY A 8 7.87 -0.46 -9.26
CA GLY A 8 7.15 0.75 -8.90
C GLY A 8 5.67 0.49 -8.66
N TYR A 9 5.01 1.48 -8.07
CA TYR A 9 3.60 1.36 -7.70
C TYR A 9 2.65 1.50 -8.90
N LYS A 10 3.07 2.14 -10.00
CA LYS A 10 2.20 2.32 -11.16
C LYS A 10 1.92 1.00 -11.87
N VAL A 11 2.91 0.11 -11.95
CA VAL A 11 2.69 -1.24 -12.47
C VAL A 11 1.59 -1.97 -11.70
N ILE A 12 1.49 -1.76 -10.38
CA ILE A 12 0.42 -2.36 -9.56
C ILE A 12 -0.92 -1.75 -9.93
N ASP A 13 -1.01 -0.42 -10.01
CA ASP A 13 -2.26 0.25 -10.34
C ASP A 13 -2.77 -0.13 -11.75
N ASP A 14 -1.86 -0.17 -12.73
CA ASP A 14 -2.17 -0.56 -14.11
C ASP A 14 -2.62 -2.03 -14.20
N THR A 15 -1.99 -2.92 -13.43
CA THR A 15 -2.36 -4.36 -13.38
C THR A 15 -3.72 -4.56 -12.73
N MET A 16 -4.03 -3.83 -11.66
CA MET A 16 -5.35 -3.89 -11.00
C MET A 16 -6.46 -3.40 -11.93
N LEU A 17 -6.20 -2.34 -12.70
CA LEU A 17 -7.14 -1.85 -13.69
C LEU A 17 -7.35 -2.89 -14.81
N ALA A 18 -6.27 -3.45 -15.35
CA ALA A 18 -6.35 -4.42 -16.44
C ALA A 18 -6.98 -5.77 -16.00
N GLY A 19 -6.75 -6.20 -14.76
CA GLY A 19 -7.20 -7.51 -14.28
C GLY A 19 -8.54 -7.49 -13.55
N MET A 20 -8.86 -6.41 -12.85
CA MET A 20 -10.05 -6.33 -11.97
C MET A 20 -11.00 -5.19 -12.33
N ASP A 21 -10.69 -4.39 -13.35
CA ASP A 21 -11.43 -3.17 -13.73
C ASP A 21 -11.63 -2.20 -12.55
N MET A 22 -10.65 -2.17 -11.64
CA MET A 22 -10.67 -1.33 -10.45
C MET A 22 -9.50 -0.35 -10.44
N PRO A 23 -9.70 0.88 -9.93
CA PRO A 23 -8.61 1.82 -9.72
C PRO A 23 -7.62 1.25 -8.70
N GLY A 24 -6.34 1.37 -9.03
CA GLY A 24 -5.27 0.82 -8.23
C GLY A 24 -5.15 1.42 -6.82
N PRO A 25 -4.66 0.63 -5.84
CA PRO A 25 -4.60 1.03 -4.44
C PRO A 25 -3.66 2.22 -4.18
N PHE A 26 -2.64 2.44 -5.02
CA PHE A 26 -1.68 3.53 -4.82
C PHE A 26 -2.19 4.88 -5.33
N GLY A 27 -3.21 4.88 -6.19
CA GLY A 27 -3.92 6.08 -6.62
C GLY A 27 -4.50 6.86 -5.43
N ALA A 28 -5.26 6.18 -4.57
CA ALA A 28 -5.81 6.75 -3.33
C ALA A 28 -4.79 6.69 -2.17
N GLY A 29 -3.99 5.63 -2.10
CA GLY A 29 -3.05 5.38 -1.01
C GLY A 29 -1.95 6.43 -0.91
N LYS A 30 -1.43 6.96 -2.03
CA LYS A 30 -0.39 8.01 -1.99
C LYS A 30 -0.79 9.28 -1.25
N ARG A 31 -2.09 9.58 -1.14
CA ARG A 31 -2.62 10.75 -0.44
C ARG A 31 -3.03 10.47 1.00
N ASN A 32 -3.17 9.18 1.37
CA ASN A 32 -3.76 8.75 2.63
C ASN A 32 -2.91 7.74 3.42
N TYR A 33 -1.69 7.43 2.96
CA TYR A 33 -0.87 6.36 3.52
C TYR A 33 -0.61 6.50 5.02
N GLU A 34 -0.45 7.73 5.52
CA GLU A 34 -0.27 8.01 6.96
C GLU A 34 -1.51 7.60 7.76
N LYS A 35 -2.69 8.03 7.31
CA LYS A 35 -3.96 7.67 7.96
C LYS A 35 -4.21 6.16 7.89
N TRP A 36 -3.95 5.54 6.74
CA TRP A 36 -4.13 4.10 6.57
C TRP A 36 -3.14 3.29 7.41
N THR A 37 -1.93 3.79 7.60
CA THR A 37 -0.95 3.16 8.49
C THR A 37 -1.48 3.12 9.92
N ILE A 38 -1.97 4.26 10.43
CA ILE A 38 -2.54 4.35 11.78
C ILE A 38 -3.76 3.43 11.91
N MET A 39 -4.68 3.46 10.94
CA MET A 39 -5.86 2.58 10.94
C MET A 39 -5.49 1.09 10.93
N LEU A 40 -4.44 0.71 10.19
CA LEU A 40 -3.97 -0.68 10.15
C LEU A 40 -3.28 -1.10 11.44
N GLU A 41 -2.56 -0.21 12.11
CA GLU A 41 -2.01 -0.46 13.45
C GLU A 41 -3.13 -0.64 14.47
N GLU A 42 -4.11 0.27 14.51
CA GLU A 42 -5.27 0.17 15.39
C GLU A 42 -6.10 -1.10 15.11
N LEU A 43 -6.27 -1.47 13.83
CA LEU A 43 -6.97 -2.69 13.45
C LEU A 43 -6.20 -3.94 13.90
N ALA A 44 -4.87 -3.97 13.73
CA ALA A 44 -4.04 -5.08 14.16
C ALA A 44 -4.06 -5.24 15.69
N GLU A 45 -4.06 -4.13 16.45
CA GLU A 45 -4.19 -4.13 17.91
C GLU A 45 -5.57 -4.62 18.36
N THR A 46 -6.63 -4.11 17.73
CA THR A 46 -8.02 -4.46 18.06
C THR A 46 -8.33 -5.92 17.77
N THR A 47 -7.93 -6.40 16.59
CA THR A 47 -8.19 -7.78 16.14
C THR A 47 -7.18 -8.78 16.71
N LYS A 48 -6.07 -8.30 17.28
CA LYS A 48 -4.88 -9.09 17.64
C LYS A 48 -4.29 -9.90 16.46
N ILE A 49 -4.64 -9.54 15.24
CA ILE A 49 -4.14 -10.19 14.02
C ILE A 49 -2.94 -9.39 13.51
N ASN A 50 -1.74 -9.93 13.74
CA ASN A 50 -0.49 -9.30 13.33
C ASN A 50 -0.33 -9.15 11.80
N TYR A 51 -1.09 -9.91 11.01
CA TYR A 51 -1.08 -9.81 9.54
C TYR A 51 -1.52 -8.44 9.02
N PHE A 52 -2.37 -7.73 9.76
CA PHE A 52 -2.81 -6.39 9.36
C PHE A 52 -1.80 -5.29 9.68
N LYS A 53 -0.67 -5.61 10.32
CA LYS A 53 0.34 -4.57 10.60
C LYS A 53 0.86 -3.99 9.29
N PRO A 54 0.88 -2.64 9.17
CA PRO A 54 1.40 -2.00 7.98
C PRO A 54 2.90 -2.26 7.85
N CYS A 55 3.36 -2.45 6.62
CA CYS A 55 4.75 -2.71 6.31
C CYS A 55 5.61 -1.44 6.39
N GLU A 56 6.94 -1.58 6.51
CA GLU A 56 7.84 -0.42 6.72
C GLU A 56 7.78 0.56 5.54
N MET A 57 7.61 0.03 4.33
CA MET A 57 7.48 0.86 3.14
C MET A 57 6.21 1.71 3.16
N MET A 58 5.10 1.19 3.70
CA MET A 58 3.86 1.94 3.85
C MET A 58 4.00 3.01 4.92
N LYS A 59 4.61 2.69 6.07
CA LYS A 59 4.89 3.64 7.16
C LYS A 59 5.75 4.81 6.71
N SER A 60 6.82 4.52 5.97
CA SER A 60 7.82 5.51 5.57
C SER A 60 7.39 6.35 4.35
N GLY A 61 6.34 5.96 3.64
CA GLY A 61 5.97 6.60 2.36
C GLY A 61 7.04 6.43 1.27
N ALA A 62 8.04 5.57 1.46
CA ALA A 62 9.18 5.43 0.54
C ALA A 62 8.75 5.03 -0.88
N PHE A 63 7.61 4.35 -1.01
CA PHE A 63 7.00 3.99 -2.29
C PHE A 63 6.66 5.22 -3.16
N LEU A 64 6.44 6.41 -2.58
CA LEU A 64 6.13 7.63 -3.34
C LEU A 64 7.24 8.01 -4.34
N LYS A 65 8.49 7.64 -4.03
CA LYS A 65 9.65 7.85 -4.91
C LYS A 65 9.71 6.83 -6.07
N LEU A 66 8.91 5.77 -6.01
CA LEU A 66 8.91 4.63 -6.92
C LEU A 66 7.72 4.65 -7.88
N ARG A 67 7.57 5.76 -8.62
CA ARG A 67 6.44 5.96 -9.55
C ARG A 67 6.38 5.01 -10.74
N LYS A 68 7.48 4.36 -11.13
CA LYS A 68 7.60 3.67 -12.42
C LYS A 68 6.47 2.68 -12.70
#